data_AF-A0A7C7MY28-F1
#
_entry.id   AF-A0A7C7MY28-F1
#
_cell.length_a   1.000
_cell.length_b   1.000
_cell.length_c   1.000
_cell.angle_alpha   90.00
_cell.angle_beta   90.00
_cell.angle_gamma   90.00
#
_symmetry.space_group_name_H-M   'P 1'
#
loop_
_entity.id
_entity.type
_entity.pdbx_description
1 polymer ?
#
loop_
_entity_poly.entity_id
_entity_poly.type
_entity_poly.pdbx_seq_one_letter_code
_entity_poly.pdbx_strand_id
1 'polypeptide(L)'
;MKRFLLIPLVLFLSYTIADNRNECEVSISYQSGWNLISLPVEVGDAHYQSLFPNSIEGTLYSFTDNVYSGETEMNLGQGYWLFFNTEGTEILTGECVNSLIISMNEGWNMISGGSYSVDISDIGDPGGIIIENAVFGFDGNYFTPTTLEPGIGYWIKTNNTGFMIIGSAPPEGAIEIFPGDDINYIVDNNPEGTAFIIKAGIHRMQEIYPKNGNTFWGETGAILNGSRILTEFETEGGLYYVANQTQGDWYGGSDICQEGWERCNHPEDLYFDDEPLRHVNTLADVAPGKWFFNYDNDRIYFADDPTGHTVETSVTYFAFTNSASSVTIQNLVIEKFASMVMMGAVGSTGGENWLVEGNEVRLNHGVGVFVRSESIVRNNYIHHNGQMGVGTGTEEGFWVTNVLFEANEISYNNYAHINPGFEAGGSKFSLTDGLEVIGNYVHHNIGPGLWTDIDNTNILYEGNWVWWNQNEGIVHEISHDVVIRNNDVRYNG
;
A
#
# COMPACT_ATOMS: atom_id res chain seq x y z
N MET A 1 -69.93 -1.40 -7.73
CA MET A 1 -69.16 -0.39 -8.47
C MET A 1 -67.69 -0.58 -8.07
N LYS A 2 -66.91 -1.25 -8.92
CA LYS A 2 -65.51 -1.65 -8.64
C LYS A 2 -64.63 -0.39 -8.58
N ARG A 3 -63.90 -0.18 -7.49
CA ARG A 3 -62.76 0.74 -7.45
C ARG A 3 -61.48 -0.10 -7.53
N PHE A 4 -60.72 0.16 -8.60
CA PHE A 4 -59.43 -0.44 -8.88
C PHE A 4 -58.40 0.02 -7.85
N LEU A 5 -57.62 -0.94 -7.34
CA LEU A 5 -56.33 -0.70 -6.70
C LEU A 5 -55.36 -0.29 -7.81
N LEU A 6 -54.84 0.93 -7.79
CA LEU A 6 -53.62 1.27 -8.51
C LEU A 6 -52.44 0.82 -7.65
N ILE A 7 -51.74 -0.22 -8.10
CA ILE A 7 -50.39 -0.53 -7.65
C ILE A 7 -49.48 0.41 -8.45
N PRO A 8 -48.58 1.21 -7.84
CA PRO A 8 -47.58 1.93 -8.60
C PRO A 8 -46.62 0.89 -9.18
N LEU A 9 -46.62 0.81 -10.51
CA LEU A 9 -45.64 0.09 -11.29
C LEU A 9 -44.29 0.79 -11.05
N VAL A 10 -43.44 0.21 -10.20
CA VAL A 10 -42.04 0.62 -10.08
C VAL A 10 -41.38 0.19 -11.39
N LEU A 11 -41.22 1.14 -12.31
CA LEU A 11 -40.32 1.01 -13.45
C LEU A 11 -38.92 0.83 -12.86
N PHE A 12 -38.35 -0.37 -13.00
CA PHE A 12 -36.91 -0.52 -12.94
C PHE A 12 -36.34 0.23 -14.15
N LEU A 13 -35.89 1.47 -13.92
CA LEU A 13 -34.92 2.10 -14.80
C LEU A 13 -33.64 1.28 -14.66
N SER A 14 -33.34 0.45 -15.65
CA SER A 14 -31.98 -0.06 -15.84
C SER A 14 -31.11 1.15 -16.21
N TYR A 15 -30.42 1.72 -15.22
CA TYR A 15 -29.23 2.49 -15.52
C TYR A 15 -28.19 1.49 -16.02
N THR A 16 -27.91 1.51 -17.33
CA THR A 16 -26.57 1.16 -17.80
C THR A 16 -25.64 2.23 -17.26
N ILE A 17 -25.11 2.00 -16.05
CA ILE A 17 -23.79 2.52 -15.71
C ILE A 17 -22.89 1.97 -16.81
N ALA A 18 -22.15 2.85 -17.49
CA ALA A 18 -21.09 2.38 -18.37
C ALA A 18 -20.14 1.58 -17.48
N ASP A 19 -20.24 0.25 -17.56
CA ASP A 19 -19.40 -0.65 -16.79
C ASP A 19 -17.99 -0.52 -17.38
N ASN A 20 -17.19 0.34 -16.78
CA ASN A 20 -15.79 0.51 -17.08
C ASN A 20 -14.95 -0.51 -16.28
N ARG A 21 -15.55 -1.60 -15.78
CA ARG A 21 -14.82 -2.68 -15.12
C ARG A 21 -14.14 -3.51 -16.21
N ASN A 22 -12.82 -3.60 -16.11
CA ASN A 22 -11.99 -4.38 -17.03
C ASN A 22 -12.41 -5.85 -16.87
N GLU A 23 -13.15 -6.39 -17.83
CA GLU A 23 -13.66 -7.77 -17.79
C GLU A 23 -12.60 -8.72 -18.33
N CYS A 24 -12.31 -9.78 -17.59
CA CYS A 24 -11.35 -10.82 -17.94
C CYS A 24 -12.07 -12.15 -18.21
N GLU A 25 -11.64 -12.84 -19.25
CA GLU A 25 -12.01 -14.24 -19.50
C GLU A 25 -10.77 -15.12 -19.29
N VAL A 26 -10.81 -15.98 -18.28
CA VAL A 26 -9.70 -16.88 -17.93
C VAL A 26 -10.10 -18.32 -18.21
N SER A 27 -9.32 -18.99 -19.06
CA SER A 27 -9.52 -20.39 -19.41
C SER A 27 -8.71 -21.29 -18.47
N ILE A 28 -9.40 -22.13 -17.69
CA ILE A 28 -8.82 -23.00 -16.68
C ILE A 28 -8.96 -24.44 -17.12
N SER A 29 -7.84 -25.09 -17.39
CA SER A 29 -7.82 -26.51 -17.73
C SER A 29 -7.57 -27.35 -16.48
N TYR A 30 -8.27 -28.47 -16.38
CA TYR A 30 -8.17 -29.41 -15.26
C TYR A 30 -8.12 -30.85 -15.77
N GLN A 31 -7.48 -31.72 -15.00
CA GLN A 31 -7.39 -33.15 -15.28
C GLN A 31 -8.44 -33.95 -14.51
N SER A 32 -8.63 -35.21 -14.89
CA SER A 32 -9.33 -36.18 -14.03
C SER A 32 -8.54 -36.39 -12.74
N GLY A 33 -9.24 -36.33 -11.60
CA GLY A 33 -8.64 -36.43 -10.27
C GLY A 33 -8.64 -35.11 -9.51
N TRP A 34 -7.72 -35.00 -8.56
CA TRP A 34 -7.51 -33.79 -7.76
C TRP A 34 -6.74 -32.74 -8.56
N ASN A 35 -7.21 -31.50 -8.48
CA ASN A 35 -6.60 -30.34 -9.10
C ASN A 35 -6.41 -29.26 -8.03
N LEU A 36 -5.30 -28.55 -8.12
CA LEU A 36 -5.06 -27.37 -7.29
C LEU A 36 -5.49 -26.15 -8.10
N ILE A 37 -6.66 -25.60 -7.76
CA ILE A 37 -7.34 -24.56 -8.54
C ILE A 37 -7.54 -23.30 -7.70
N SER A 38 -7.92 -22.21 -8.37
CA SER A 38 -8.22 -20.94 -7.70
C SER A 38 -9.24 -20.11 -8.47
N LEU A 39 -9.65 -18.98 -7.87
CA LEU A 39 -10.51 -17.98 -8.48
C LEU A 39 -9.64 -16.83 -9.03
N PRO A 40 -9.52 -16.65 -10.36
CA PRO A 40 -8.65 -15.63 -10.96
C PRO A 40 -9.34 -14.31 -11.27
N VAL A 41 -10.68 -14.25 -11.21
CA VAL A 41 -11.50 -13.08 -11.55
C VAL A 41 -12.53 -12.86 -10.46
N GLU A 42 -12.93 -11.61 -10.24
CA GLU A 42 -14.01 -11.31 -9.30
C GLU A 42 -15.37 -11.60 -9.95
N VAL A 43 -16.20 -12.38 -9.26
CA VAL A 43 -17.45 -12.92 -9.79
C VAL A 43 -18.62 -12.57 -8.88
N GLY A 44 -19.81 -12.39 -9.47
CA GLY A 44 -21.03 -12.15 -8.70
C GLY A 44 -21.55 -13.38 -7.93
N ASP A 45 -21.16 -14.59 -8.34
CA ASP A 45 -21.46 -15.84 -7.65
C ASP A 45 -20.19 -16.69 -7.54
N ALA A 46 -19.64 -16.76 -6.33
CA ALA A 46 -18.42 -17.48 -6.02
C ALA A 46 -18.63 -18.96 -5.64
N HIS A 47 -19.85 -19.49 -5.77
CA HIS A 47 -20.13 -20.90 -5.47
C HIS A 47 -19.39 -21.82 -6.46
N TYR A 48 -18.58 -22.75 -5.97
CA TYR A 48 -17.68 -23.52 -6.85
C TYR A 48 -18.41 -24.38 -7.89
N GLN A 49 -19.67 -24.79 -7.64
CA GLN A 49 -20.46 -25.52 -8.65
C GLN A 49 -21.14 -24.63 -9.67
N SER A 50 -21.24 -23.33 -9.41
CA SER A 50 -21.57 -22.35 -10.44
C SER A 50 -20.36 -22.11 -11.36
N LEU A 51 -19.16 -22.08 -10.80
CA LEU A 51 -17.90 -21.82 -11.51
C LEU A 51 -17.35 -23.04 -12.26
N PHE A 52 -17.39 -24.21 -11.61
CA PHE A 52 -16.85 -25.48 -12.11
C PHE A 52 -17.93 -26.57 -12.10
N PRO A 53 -18.94 -26.50 -12.99
CA PRO A 53 -20.12 -27.37 -12.95
C PRO A 53 -19.81 -28.86 -13.16
N ASN A 54 -18.64 -29.18 -13.73
CA ASN A 54 -18.17 -30.56 -13.95
C ASN A 54 -17.40 -31.14 -12.76
N SER A 55 -17.20 -30.36 -11.69
CA SER A 55 -16.53 -30.83 -10.48
C SER A 55 -17.43 -31.69 -9.59
N ILE A 56 -16.85 -32.46 -8.68
CA ILE A 56 -17.61 -33.33 -7.78
C ILE A 56 -18.08 -32.57 -6.55
N GLU A 57 -19.38 -32.69 -6.27
CA GLU A 57 -20.00 -32.05 -5.12
C GLU A 57 -19.35 -32.50 -3.80
N GLY A 58 -19.06 -31.53 -2.92
CA GLY A 58 -18.43 -31.74 -1.62
C GLY A 58 -16.92 -31.95 -1.68
N THR A 59 -16.27 -31.59 -2.79
CA THR A 59 -14.81 -31.80 -2.96
C THR A 59 -13.98 -30.52 -3.00
N LEU A 60 -14.57 -29.35 -2.75
CA LEU A 60 -13.79 -28.13 -2.58
C LEU A 60 -13.17 -28.10 -1.18
N TYR A 61 -11.84 -28.04 -1.10
CA TYR A 61 -11.12 -27.95 0.17
C TYR A 61 -10.08 -26.83 0.16
N SER A 62 -10.12 -25.98 1.19
CA SER A 62 -9.08 -25.00 1.53
C SER A 62 -8.08 -25.62 2.51
N PHE A 63 -6.95 -24.94 2.72
CA PHE A 63 -5.98 -25.28 3.77
C PHE A 63 -5.58 -24.03 4.55
N THR A 64 -5.96 -23.99 5.82
CA THR A 64 -5.71 -22.87 6.73
C THR A 64 -5.37 -23.44 8.11
N ASP A 65 -4.46 -22.78 8.84
CA ASP A 65 -4.04 -23.20 10.19
C ASP A 65 -3.60 -24.68 10.29
N ASN A 66 -2.93 -25.17 9.25
CA ASN A 66 -2.49 -26.55 9.10
C ASN A 66 -3.63 -27.60 9.06
N VAL A 67 -4.84 -27.19 8.68
CA VAL A 67 -6.04 -28.06 8.61
C VAL A 67 -6.74 -27.88 7.26
N TYR A 68 -7.22 -28.98 6.70
CA TYR A 68 -8.13 -28.94 5.55
C TYR A 68 -9.56 -28.69 6.00
N SER A 69 -10.21 -27.72 5.37
CA SER A 69 -11.62 -27.38 5.58
C SER A 69 -12.40 -27.56 4.29
N GLY A 70 -13.59 -28.16 4.38
CA GLY A 70 -14.50 -28.28 3.23
C GLY A 70 -15.23 -26.97 3.02
N GLU A 71 -15.26 -26.50 1.78
CA GLU A 71 -15.75 -25.17 1.42
C GLU A 71 -16.89 -25.25 0.40
N THR A 72 -17.65 -24.17 0.28
CA THR A 72 -18.71 -24.04 -0.74
C THR A 72 -18.53 -22.84 -1.63
N GLU A 73 -17.67 -21.89 -1.27
CA GLU A 73 -17.39 -20.68 -2.03
C GLU A 73 -15.88 -20.52 -2.19
N MET A 74 -15.48 -19.90 -3.30
CA MET A 74 -14.09 -19.63 -3.60
C MET A 74 -13.78 -18.14 -3.34
N ASN A 75 -12.69 -17.89 -2.62
CA ASN A 75 -12.21 -16.54 -2.35
C ASN A 75 -10.98 -16.23 -3.20
N LEU A 76 -10.86 -14.97 -3.61
CA LEU A 76 -9.64 -14.46 -4.23
C LEU A 76 -8.44 -14.61 -3.28
N GLY A 77 -7.25 -14.86 -3.83
CA GLY A 77 -6.02 -15.07 -3.06
C GLY A 77 -5.88 -16.46 -2.44
N GLN A 78 -6.94 -17.28 -2.42
CA GLN A 78 -6.94 -18.60 -1.81
C GLN A 78 -6.82 -19.70 -2.87
N GLY A 79 -5.94 -20.67 -2.63
CA GLY A 79 -5.87 -21.92 -3.39
C GLY A 79 -6.80 -22.99 -2.81
N TYR A 80 -7.34 -23.85 -3.69
CA TYR A 80 -8.27 -24.93 -3.33
C TYR A 80 -7.91 -26.24 -4.00
N TRP A 81 -8.15 -27.35 -3.30
CA TRP A 81 -8.29 -28.65 -3.95
C TRP A 81 -9.71 -28.80 -4.48
N LEU A 82 -9.85 -29.25 -5.73
CA LEU A 82 -11.13 -29.64 -6.31
C LEU A 82 -10.99 -30.90 -7.15
N PHE A 83 -11.98 -31.80 -7.09
CA PHE A 83 -11.94 -33.08 -7.78
C PHE A 83 -12.85 -33.10 -9.02
N PHE A 84 -12.33 -33.66 -10.12
CA PHE A 84 -13.08 -33.85 -11.37
C PHE A 84 -13.02 -35.32 -11.80
N ASN A 85 -14.11 -35.86 -12.37
CA ASN A 85 -14.12 -37.23 -12.90
C ASN A 85 -13.41 -37.34 -14.26
N THR A 86 -13.37 -36.26 -15.03
CA THR A 86 -12.80 -36.20 -16.37
C THR A 86 -11.96 -34.94 -16.51
N GLU A 87 -10.97 -34.97 -17.41
CA GLU A 87 -10.29 -33.75 -17.84
C GLU A 87 -11.26 -32.83 -18.59
N GLY A 88 -10.98 -31.53 -18.56
CA GLY A 88 -11.82 -30.52 -19.18
C GLY A 88 -11.23 -29.12 -19.04
N THR A 89 -12.02 -28.14 -19.48
CA THR A 89 -11.68 -26.72 -19.40
C THR A 89 -12.95 -25.96 -19.03
N GLU A 90 -12.85 -25.03 -18.08
CA GLU A 90 -13.88 -24.03 -17.82
C GLU A 90 -13.34 -22.64 -18.19
N ILE A 91 -14.24 -21.74 -18.62
CA ILE A 91 -13.91 -20.33 -18.81
C ILE A 91 -14.64 -19.56 -17.71
N LEU A 92 -13.87 -18.83 -16.90
CA LEU A 92 -14.41 -17.93 -15.90
C LEU A 92 -14.37 -16.51 -16.44
N THR A 93 -15.52 -15.83 -16.37
CA THR A 93 -15.68 -14.43 -16.78
C THR A 93 -16.04 -13.60 -15.57
N GLY A 94 -15.32 -12.50 -15.36
CA GLY A 94 -15.51 -11.61 -14.23
C GLY A 94 -14.62 -10.39 -14.32
N GLU A 95 -14.55 -9.61 -13.26
CA GLU A 95 -13.68 -8.44 -13.23
C GLU A 95 -12.22 -8.87 -13.06
N CYS A 96 -11.32 -8.21 -13.78
CA CYS A 96 -9.90 -8.51 -13.73
C CYS A 96 -9.32 -8.19 -12.35
N VAL A 97 -8.68 -9.20 -11.76
CA VAL A 97 -7.93 -9.12 -10.50
C VAL A 97 -6.47 -8.85 -10.84
N ASN A 98 -6.12 -7.57 -10.80
CA ASN A 98 -4.79 -7.08 -11.15
C ASN A 98 -3.77 -7.33 -10.03
N SER A 99 -4.19 -7.25 -8.78
CA SER A 99 -3.33 -7.48 -7.63
C SER A 99 -4.07 -8.19 -6.51
N LEU A 100 -3.33 -8.92 -5.68
CA LEU A 100 -3.83 -9.60 -4.50
C LEU A 100 -2.86 -9.38 -3.35
N ILE A 101 -3.39 -8.92 -2.21
CA ILE A 101 -2.72 -9.11 -0.92
C ILE A 101 -3.25 -10.39 -0.32
N ILE A 102 -2.36 -11.32 -0.04
CA ILE A 102 -2.72 -12.62 0.52
C ILE A 102 -2.13 -12.70 1.92
N SER A 103 -3.00 -12.84 2.92
CA SER A 103 -2.58 -13.10 4.30
C SER A 103 -1.98 -14.51 4.42
N MET A 104 -0.87 -14.61 5.13
CA MET A 104 -0.06 -15.81 5.23
C MET A 104 0.13 -16.19 6.68
N ASN A 105 -0.05 -17.48 6.99
CA ASN A 105 0.27 -18.04 8.30
C ASN A 105 1.67 -18.66 8.28
N GLU A 106 2.35 -18.70 9.44
CA GLU A 106 3.57 -19.50 9.58
C GLU A 106 3.33 -20.95 9.11
N GLY A 107 4.18 -21.44 8.21
CA GLY A 107 4.09 -22.78 7.67
C GLY A 107 3.54 -22.79 6.24
N TRP A 108 2.75 -23.82 5.91
CA TRP A 108 2.24 -24.01 4.55
C TRP A 108 0.93 -23.24 4.34
N ASN A 109 0.83 -22.58 3.19
CA ASN A 109 -0.35 -21.87 2.74
C ASN A 109 -0.71 -22.34 1.31
N MET A 110 -2.01 -22.32 1.00
CA MET A 110 -2.51 -22.52 -0.36
C MET A 110 -2.96 -21.17 -0.92
N ILE A 111 -2.26 -20.69 -1.95
CA ILE A 111 -2.45 -19.36 -2.53
C ILE A 111 -2.94 -19.45 -3.97
N SER A 112 -3.31 -18.30 -4.54
CA SER A 112 -3.68 -18.16 -5.95
C SER A 112 -3.04 -16.95 -6.61
N GLY A 113 -2.87 -16.99 -7.93
CA GLY A 113 -2.65 -15.79 -8.74
C GLY A 113 -3.95 -15.01 -8.99
N GLY A 114 -3.82 -13.82 -9.57
CA GLY A 114 -4.94 -13.01 -10.07
C GLY A 114 -5.36 -13.41 -11.50
N SER A 115 -5.82 -12.44 -12.28
CA SER A 115 -6.24 -12.66 -13.68
C SER A 115 -5.09 -12.79 -14.67
N TYR A 116 -3.84 -12.56 -14.23
CA TYR A 116 -2.65 -12.56 -15.06
C TYR A 116 -1.57 -13.47 -14.49
N SER A 117 -0.73 -14.00 -15.38
CA SER A 117 0.42 -14.80 -14.97
C SER A 117 1.45 -13.90 -14.28
N VAL A 118 2.01 -14.38 -13.17
CA VAL A 118 2.99 -13.63 -12.35
C VAL A 118 4.24 -14.48 -12.19
N ASP A 119 5.43 -13.95 -12.45
CA ASP A 119 6.67 -14.69 -12.17
C ASP A 119 6.80 -14.91 -10.66
N ILE A 120 7.31 -16.07 -10.25
CA ILE A 120 7.58 -16.33 -8.83
C ILE A 120 8.58 -15.32 -8.27
N SER A 121 9.51 -14.81 -9.09
CA SER A 121 10.39 -13.71 -8.67
C SER A 121 9.67 -12.40 -8.39
N ASP A 122 8.46 -12.25 -8.94
CA ASP A 122 7.68 -11.02 -8.88
C ASP A 122 6.69 -10.99 -7.71
N ILE A 123 6.63 -12.07 -6.93
CA ILE A 123 5.88 -12.09 -5.68
C ILE A 123 6.50 -11.08 -4.71
N GLY A 124 5.71 -10.09 -4.29
CA GLY A 124 6.08 -9.18 -3.23
C GLY A 124 6.07 -9.91 -1.88
N ASP A 125 7.20 -9.85 -1.16
CA ASP A 125 7.36 -10.41 0.19
C ASP A 125 7.90 -9.33 1.15
N PRO A 126 7.08 -8.33 1.52
CA PRO A 126 7.55 -7.19 2.31
C PRO A 126 8.14 -7.60 3.67
N GLY A 127 7.60 -8.68 4.26
CA GLY A 127 8.08 -9.22 5.52
C GLY A 127 9.29 -10.16 5.41
N GLY A 128 9.76 -10.47 4.20
CA GLY A 128 10.80 -11.49 3.98
C GLY A 128 10.42 -12.86 4.57
N ILE A 129 9.12 -13.18 4.58
CA ILE A 129 8.57 -14.35 5.28
C ILE A 129 8.56 -15.60 4.39
N ILE A 130 8.63 -15.45 3.07
CA ILE A 130 8.56 -16.56 2.12
C ILE A 130 9.88 -17.35 2.15
N ILE A 131 9.78 -18.66 2.34
CA ILE A 131 10.94 -19.54 2.32
C ILE A 131 11.36 -19.74 0.86
N GLU A 132 12.62 -19.41 0.58
CA GLU A 132 13.21 -19.55 -0.75
C GLU A 132 13.01 -20.98 -1.30
N ASN A 133 12.64 -21.09 -2.59
CA ASN A 133 12.38 -22.36 -3.27
C ASN A 133 11.24 -23.21 -2.66
N ALA A 134 10.34 -22.61 -1.88
CA ALA A 134 9.22 -23.31 -1.24
C ALA A 134 7.86 -23.05 -1.90
N VAL A 135 7.83 -22.77 -3.21
CA VAL A 135 6.59 -22.68 -3.99
C VAL A 135 6.41 -23.93 -4.85
N PHE A 136 5.22 -24.52 -4.83
CA PHE A 136 4.91 -25.75 -5.57
C PHE A 136 3.53 -25.70 -6.23
N GLY A 137 3.47 -26.04 -7.51
CA GLY A 137 2.23 -26.33 -8.23
C GLY A 137 1.92 -27.83 -8.24
N PHE A 138 0.74 -28.20 -8.75
CA PHE A 138 0.34 -29.59 -8.89
C PHE A 138 -0.36 -29.86 -10.23
N ASP A 139 0.19 -30.76 -11.04
CA ASP A 139 -0.33 -31.19 -12.35
C ASP A 139 -0.64 -32.71 -12.39
N GLY A 140 -0.83 -33.31 -11.21
CA GLY A 140 -0.81 -34.77 -11.00
C GLY A 140 0.46 -35.21 -10.28
N ASN A 141 1.53 -34.41 -10.38
CA ASN A 141 2.68 -34.45 -9.49
C ASN A 141 3.00 -33.03 -8.99
N TYR A 142 3.75 -32.94 -7.89
CA TYR A 142 4.27 -31.65 -7.47
C TYR A 142 5.40 -31.20 -8.38
N PHE A 143 5.39 -29.92 -8.76
CA PHE A 143 6.42 -29.28 -9.54
C PHE A 143 6.77 -27.91 -8.96
N THR A 144 7.96 -27.40 -9.26
CA THR A 144 8.36 -26.04 -8.91
C THR A 144 7.98 -25.11 -10.07
N PRO A 145 7.04 -24.17 -9.89
CA PRO A 145 6.66 -23.22 -10.92
C PRO A 145 7.74 -22.16 -11.10
N THR A 146 7.82 -21.59 -12.30
CA THR A 146 8.45 -20.28 -12.55
C THR A 146 7.43 -19.16 -12.57
N THR A 147 6.15 -19.48 -12.81
CA THR A 147 5.04 -18.53 -12.87
C THR A 147 3.82 -19.06 -12.10
N LEU A 148 3.11 -18.15 -11.44
CA LEU A 148 1.74 -18.35 -10.98
C LEU A 148 0.80 -18.09 -12.15
N GLU A 149 0.10 -19.12 -12.62
CA GLU A 149 -0.83 -19.03 -13.73
C GLU A 149 -2.26 -18.77 -13.20
N PRO A 150 -3.07 -17.94 -13.90
CA PRO A 150 -4.45 -17.68 -13.52
C PRO A 150 -5.28 -18.95 -13.40
N GLY A 151 -6.06 -19.05 -12.33
CA GLY A 151 -6.99 -20.16 -12.07
C GLY A 151 -6.32 -21.42 -11.51
N ILE A 152 -5.01 -21.40 -11.33
CA ILE A 152 -4.23 -22.46 -10.68
C ILE A 152 -3.97 -22.06 -9.22
N GLY A 153 -4.07 -23.04 -8.31
CA GLY A 153 -3.67 -22.87 -6.92
C GLY A 153 -2.22 -23.33 -6.73
N TYR A 154 -1.54 -22.78 -5.72
CA TYR A 154 -0.14 -23.09 -5.42
C TYR A 154 0.07 -23.27 -3.93
N TRP A 155 0.99 -24.17 -3.57
CA TRP A 155 1.53 -24.25 -2.23
C TRP A 155 2.69 -23.29 -2.07
N ILE A 156 2.74 -22.61 -0.94
CA ILE A 156 3.86 -21.74 -0.57
C ILE A 156 4.13 -21.88 0.92
N LYS A 157 5.41 -21.83 1.31
CA LYS A 157 5.80 -21.94 2.72
C LYS A 157 6.39 -20.65 3.23
N THR A 158 5.96 -20.22 4.41
CA THR A 158 6.52 -19.07 5.12
C THR A 158 7.12 -19.48 6.47
N ASN A 159 8.02 -18.64 6.98
CA ASN A 159 8.68 -18.80 8.29
C ASN A 159 8.00 -18.01 9.42
N ASN A 160 7.01 -17.16 9.10
CA ASN A 160 6.26 -16.33 10.03
C ASN A 160 4.89 -15.96 9.43
N THR A 161 4.00 -15.40 10.24
CA THR A 161 2.74 -14.79 9.78
C THR A 161 3.02 -13.40 9.18
N GLY A 162 2.30 -13.06 8.12
CA GLY A 162 2.37 -11.76 7.45
C GLY A 162 1.51 -11.77 6.19
N PHE A 163 1.94 -11.10 5.13
CA PHE A 163 1.23 -11.11 3.85
C PHE A 163 2.22 -11.11 2.67
N MET A 164 1.73 -11.52 1.52
CA MET A 164 2.43 -11.43 0.24
C MET A 164 1.57 -10.64 -0.76
N ILE A 165 2.23 -10.06 -1.77
CA ILE A 165 1.59 -9.31 -2.83
C ILE A 165 1.82 -10.04 -4.15
N ILE A 166 0.75 -10.27 -4.90
CA ILE A 166 0.81 -10.76 -6.29
C ILE A 166 0.29 -9.62 -7.16
N GLY A 167 1.07 -9.16 -8.14
CA GLY A 167 0.80 -7.95 -8.94
C GLY A 167 0.66 -8.18 -10.45
N SER A 168 0.08 -7.18 -11.13
CA SER A 168 -0.41 -7.23 -12.51
C SER A 168 0.70 -7.34 -13.56
N ALA A 169 0.37 -7.87 -14.74
CA ALA A 169 1.28 -7.80 -15.88
C ALA A 169 1.64 -6.33 -16.20
N PRO A 170 2.89 -6.04 -16.58
CA PRO A 170 3.30 -4.69 -16.95
C PRO A 170 2.44 -4.16 -18.11
N PRO A 171 2.08 -2.87 -18.14
CA PRO A 171 1.26 -2.31 -19.21
C PRO A 171 1.91 -2.51 -20.59
N GLU A 172 1.14 -2.97 -21.58
CA GLU A 172 1.66 -3.21 -22.92
C GLU A 172 2.16 -1.91 -23.55
N GLY A 173 3.39 -1.93 -24.10
CA GLY A 173 3.99 -0.77 -24.76
C GLY A 173 4.47 0.33 -23.80
N ALA A 174 4.53 0.05 -22.49
CA ALA A 174 5.08 0.98 -21.51
C ALA A 174 6.58 1.23 -21.71
N ILE A 175 7.04 2.40 -21.26
CA ILE A 175 8.44 2.82 -21.34
C ILE A 175 9.18 2.31 -20.09
N GLU A 176 10.22 1.52 -20.30
CA GLU A 176 11.08 1.04 -19.22
C GLU A 176 12.00 2.15 -18.70
N ILE A 177 12.15 2.22 -17.38
CA ILE A 177 12.97 3.18 -16.66
C ILE A 177 13.89 2.40 -15.72
N PHE A 178 15.21 2.53 -15.89
CA PHE A 178 16.22 1.77 -15.14
C PHE A 178 16.87 2.61 -14.04
N PRO A 179 17.42 1.97 -12.98
CA PRO A 179 18.18 2.68 -11.96
C PRO A 179 19.28 3.57 -12.56
N GLY A 180 19.26 4.86 -12.20
CA GLY A 180 20.18 5.88 -12.70
C GLY A 180 19.63 6.73 -13.85
N ASP A 181 18.48 6.36 -14.42
CA ASP A 181 17.74 7.24 -15.31
C ASP A 181 17.13 8.42 -14.54
N ASP A 182 16.99 9.56 -15.22
CA ASP A 182 16.22 10.71 -14.74
C ASP A 182 14.74 10.48 -15.08
N ILE A 183 13.98 9.99 -14.09
CA ILE A 183 12.59 9.58 -14.28
C ILE A 183 11.74 10.77 -14.71
N ASN A 184 11.93 11.92 -14.05
CA ASN A 184 11.11 13.09 -14.36
C ASN A 184 11.42 13.65 -15.75
N TYR A 185 12.69 13.64 -16.17
CA TYR A 185 13.03 13.97 -17.55
C TYR A 185 12.34 13.04 -18.56
N ILE A 186 12.28 11.74 -18.28
CA ILE A 186 11.56 10.79 -19.14
C ILE A 186 10.05 11.11 -19.17
N VAL A 187 9.44 11.38 -18.02
CA VAL A 187 8.03 11.79 -17.95
C VAL A 187 7.78 13.07 -18.75
N ASP A 188 8.63 14.08 -18.60
CA ASP A 188 8.54 15.36 -19.30
C ASP A 188 8.62 15.22 -20.82
N ASN A 189 9.40 14.26 -21.32
CA ASN A 189 9.58 14.02 -22.76
C ASN A 189 8.55 13.07 -23.38
N ASN A 190 7.61 12.53 -22.60
CA ASN A 190 6.56 11.64 -23.08
C ASN A 190 5.15 12.25 -22.93
N PRO A 191 4.17 11.86 -23.77
CA PRO A 191 2.83 12.44 -23.74
C PRO A 191 2.05 12.08 -22.46
N GLU A 192 0.98 12.83 -22.20
CA GLU A 192 -0.05 12.45 -21.23
C GLU A 192 -0.59 11.04 -21.55
N GLY A 193 -0.98 10.28 -20.53
CA GLY A 193 -1.46 8.90 -20.70
C GLY A 193 -0.37 7.85 -20.90
N THR A 194 0.92 8.24 -20.90
CA THR A 194 2.03 7.28 -21.02
C THR A 194 2.10 6.37 -19.80
N ALA A 195 2.31 5.07 -20.03
CA ALA A 195 2.65 4.10 -19.02
C ALA A 195 4.18 3.90 -18.93
N PHE A 196 4.68 3.77 -17.72
CA PHE A 196 6.09 3.58 -17.40
C PHE A 196 6.26 2.33 -16.54
N ILE A 197 7.27 1.52 -16.87
CA ILE A 197 7.72 0.39 -16.05
C ILE A 197 8.97 0.85 -15.31
N ILE A 198 8.86 1.02 -13.99
CA ILE A 198 10.01 1.28 -13.14
C ILE A 198 10.69 -0.07 -12.89
N LYS A 199 11.86 -0.27 -13.49
CA LYS A 199 12.59 -1.54 -13.41
C LYS A 199 13.16 -1.77 -12.01
N ALA A 200 13.38 -3.03 -11.65
CA ALA A 200 13.88 -3.43 -10.35
C ALA A 200 15.22 -2.73 -10.00
N GLY A 201 15.40 -2.41 -8.72
CA GLY A 201 16.56 -1.69 -8.19
C GLY A 201 16.19 -0.35 -7.56
N ILE A 202 17.21 0.33 -7.02
CA ILE A 202 17.03 1.58 -6.26
C ILE A 202 17.16 2.80 -7.19
N HIS A 203 16.08 3.55 -7.34
CA HIS A 203 15.99 4.82 -8.04
C HIS A 203 16.07 5.96 -7.04
N ARG A 204 17.27 6.51 -6.88
CA ARG A 204 17.55 7.51 -5.84
C ARG A 204 17.22 8.92 -6.25
N MET A 205 16.71 9.68 -5.30
CA MET A 205 16.53 11.14 -5.36
C MET A 205 15.72 11.59 -6.57
N GLN A 206 14.68 10.82 -6.93
CA GLN A 206 13.76 11.14 -8.01
C GLN A 206 12.54 11.83 -7.44
N GLU A 207 12.18 12.98 -8.02
CA GLU A 207 10.93 13.66 -7.73
C GLU A 207 10.10 13.72 -9.02
N ILE A 208 9.01 12.96 -9.06
CA ILE A 208 8.23 12.73 -10.28
C ILE A 208 7.04 13.68 -10.29
N TYR A 209 6.85 14.36 -11.41
CA TYR A 209 5.73 15.25 -11.70
C TYR A 209 4.88 14.61 -12.80
N PRO A 210 3.91 13.71 -12.46
CA PRO A 210 3.08 13.06 -13.45
C PRO A 210 2.33 14.05 -14.32
N LYS A 211 1.96 13.57 -15.51
CA LYS A 211 0.96 14.19 -16.38
C LYS A 211 -0.34 13.39 -16.32
N ASN A 212 -1.42 13.99 -16.83
CA ASN A 212 -2.75 13.38 -16.79
C ASN A 212 -2.72 11.97 -17.37
N GLY A 213 -3.35 11.01 -16.71
CA GLY A 213 -3.45 9.63 -17.20
C GLY A 213 -2.16 8.80 -17.11
N ASN A 214 -1.05 9.33 -16.57
CA ASN A 214 0.17 8.54 -16.50
C ASN A 214 0.02 7.34 -15.57
N THR A 215 0.65 6.22 -15.96
CA THR A 215 0.73 5.00 -15.15
C THR A 215 2.18 4.73 -14.82
N PHE A 216 2.47 4.48 -13.54
CA PHE A 216 3.76 4.06 -13.03
C PHE A 216 3.59 2.69 -12.40
N TRP A 217 4.13 1.67 -13.06
CA TRP A 217 4.09 0.29 -12.62
C TRP A 217 5.51 -0.13 -12.23
N GLY A 218 5.72 -0.55 -11.00
CA GLY A 218 7.00 -1.08 -10.54
C GLY A 218 7.16 -2.55 -10.88
N GLU A 219 8.32 -2.92 -11.41
CA GLU A 219 8.78 -4.32 -11.37
C GLU A 219 9.13 -4.69 -9.93
N THR A 220 8.98 -5.95 -9.54
CA THR A 220 9.27 -6.36 -8.17
C THR A 220 10.70 -6.04 -7.78
N GLY A 221 10.86 -5.37 -6.63
CA GLY A 221 12.14 -4.81 -6.19
C GLY A 221 12.46 -3.42 -6.75
N ALA A 222 11.54 -2.75 -7.46
CA ALA A 222 11.66 -1.35 -7.81
C ALA A 222 11.42 -0.47 -6.58
N ILE A 223 12.46 0.28 -6.19
CA ILE A 223 12.46 1.12 -5.01
C ILE A 223 12.69 2.57 -5.43
N LEU A 224 11.72 3.44 -5.18
CA LEU A 224 11.91 4.89 -5.20
C LEU A 224 12.44 5.32 -3.83
N ASN A 225 13.64 5.89 -3.78
CA ASN A 225 14.31 6.22 -2.52
C ASN A 225 14.72 7.70 -2.50
N GLY A 226 14.16 8.48 -1.57
CA GLY A 226 14.41 9.92 -1.45
C GLY A 226 15.73 10.31 -0.78
N SER A 227 16.57 9.33 -0.44
CA SER A 227 17.81 9.52 0.32
C SER A 227 19.07 9.41 -0.52
N ARG A 228 20.12 10.06 0.00
CA ARG A 228 21.48 10.00 -0.51
C ARG A 228 22.35 9.14 0.42
N ILE A 229 23.17 8.28 -0.18
CA ILE A 229 24.21 7.53 0.54
C ILE A 229 25.32 8.48 0.98
N LEU A 230 25.68 8.42 2.26
CA LEU A 230 26.82 9.11 2.84
C LEU A 230 28.02 8.17 2.85
N THR A 231 29.18 8.63 2.37
CA THR A 231 30.38 7.79 2.21
C THR A 231 31.66 8.43 2.75
N GLU A 232 31.64 9.72 3.02
CA GLU A 232 32.78 10.50 3.50
C GLU A 232 32.53 10.95 4.94
N PHE A 233 33.19 10.28 5.89
CA PHE A 233 33.01 10.51 7.33
C PHE A 233 34.29 11.07 7.93
N GLU A 234 34.15 12.17 8.68
CA GLU A 234 35.20 12.76 9.48
C GLU A 234 34.90 12.60 10.97
N THR A 235 35.88 12.85 11.83
CA THR A 235 35.68 12.77 13.28
C THR A 235 36.03 14.09 13.96
N GLU A 236 35.16 14.55 14.85
CA GLU A 236 35.37 15.76 15.66
C GLU A 236 34.76 15.55 17.05
N GLY A 237 35.51 15.87 18.11
CA GLY A 237 34.98 15.78 19.48
C GLY A 237 34.59 14.37 19.95
N GLY A 238 35.05 13.31 19.28
CA GLY A 238 34.66 11.93 19.56
C GLY A 238 33.36 11.48 18.87
N LEU A 239 32.83 12.28 17.96
CA LEU A 239 31.69 11.96 17.10
C LEU A 239 32.15 11.83 15.64
N TYR A 240 31.37 11.12 14.84
CA TYR A 240 31.46 11.17 13.39
C TYR A 240 30.65 12.35 12.87
N TYR A 241 31.08 12.92 11.75
CA TYR A 241 30.28 13.89 11.03
C TYR A 241 30.46 13.80 9.52
N VAL A 242 29.44 14.27 8.81
CA VAL A 242 29.43 14.42 7.35
C VAL A 242 29.21 15.89 7.03
N ALA A 243 30.10 16.46 6.22
CA ALA A 243 30.07 17.87 5.82
C ALA A 243 29.24 18.10 4.54
N ASN A 244 29.09 19.37 4.17
CA ASN A 244 28.43 19.84 2.94
C ASN A 244 26.99 19.31 2.79
N GLN A 245 26.27 19.24 3.92
CA GLN A 245 24.85 18.91 3.95
C GLN A 245 24.06 20.21 3.92
N THR A 246 23.42 20.52 2.80
CA THR A 246 22.75 21.81 2.54
C THR A 246 21.23 21.72 2.59
N GLN A 247 20.67 20.68 3.21
CA GLN A 247 19.24 20.57 3.48
C GLN A 247 18.79 21.58 4.55
N GLY A 248 17.49 21.66 4.86
CA GLY A 248 16.94 22.58 5.87
C GLY A 248 16.19 23.79 5.32
N ASP A 249 15.72 23.74 4.07
CA ASP A 249 15.02 24.86 3.43
C ASP A 249 13.63 25.13 4.03
N TRP A 250 12.93 24.08 4.50
CA TRP A 250 11.56 24.20 5.00
C TRP A 250 11.25 23.24 6.14
N TYR A 251 10.77 23.79 7.26
CA TYR A 251 10.26 23.03 8.40
C TYR A 251 9.21 23.86 9.15
N GLY A 252 8.26 23.16 9.79
CA GLY A 252 7.18 23.78 10.57
C GLY A 252 7.64 24.36 11.91
N GLY A 253 6.70 24.87 12.72
CA GLY A 253 6.98 25.24 14.11
C GLY A 253 7.28 24.02 14.98
N SER A 254 8.13 24.13 16.00
CA SER A 254 8.47 23.01 16.89
C SER A 254 7.35 22.65 17.87
N ASP A 255 6.31 23.48 17.97
CA ASP A 255 5.11 23.27 18.79
C ASP A 255 4.23 22.10 18.32
N ILE A 256 4.46 21.64 17.09
CA ILE A 256 3.82 20.43 16.54
C ILE A 256 4.46 19.12 17.05
N CYS A 257 5.58 19.21 17.76
CA CYS A 257 6.33 18.04 18.25
C CYS A 257 5.92 17.62 19.67
N GLN A 258 6.12 16.34 19.98
CA GLN A 258 6.11 15.88 21.37
C GLN A 258 7.31 16.44 22.16
N GLU A 259 7.15 16.58 23.48
CA GLU A 259 8.25 17.01 24.37
C GLU A 259 9.47 16.08 24.24
N GLY A 260 10.65 16.66 24.02
CA GLY A 260 11.90 15.92 23.79
C GLY A 260 12.11 15.45 22.34
N TRP A 261 11.20 15.79 21.42
CA TRP A 261 11.27 15.49 20.00
C TRP A 261 11.19 16.76 19.15
N GLU A 262 11.75 17.88 19.62
CA GLU A 262 11.57 19.21 19.01
C GLU A 262 12.15 19.34 17.59
N ARG A 263 12.87 18.32 17.10
CA ARG A 263 13.31 18.19 15.70
C ARG A 263 12.36 17.40 14.80
N CYS A 264 11.23 16.91 15.30
CA CYS A 264 10.24 16.16 14.52
C CYS A 264 9.69 16.92 13.30
N ASN A 265 9.80 18.25 13.31
CA ASN A 265 9.33 19.14 12.27
C ASN A 265 10.32 19.29 11.11
N HIS A 266 11.56 18.80 11.26
CA HIS A 266 12.60 18.87 10.24
C HIS A 266 12.55 17.61 9.38
N PRO A 267 12.28 17.74 8.07
CA PRO A 267 12.01 16.59 7.22
C PRO A 267 13.21 15.69 6.92
N GLU A 268 14.41 16.12 7.30
CA GLU A 268 15.61 15.32 7.13
C GLU A 268 15.74 14.27 8.22
N ASP A 269 16.00 13.04 7.79
CA ASP A 269 16.28 11.88 8.62
C ASP A 269 17.65 11.32 8.28
N LEU A 270 18.25 10.63 9.26
CA LEU A 270 19.49 9.89 9.11
C LEU A 270 19.21 8.41 9.37
N TYR A 271 19.60 7.55 8.44
CA TYR A 271 19.35 6.12 8.47
C TYR A 271 20.67 5.35 8.61
N PHE A 272 20.64 4.28 9.39
CA PHE A 272 21.68 3.26 9.48
C PHE A 272 21.06 1.91 9.17
N ASP A 273 21.49 1.28 8.06
CA ASP A 273 20.93 0.01 7.57
C ASP A 273 19.40 -0.01 7.57
N ASP A 274 18.80 1.01 6.92
CA ASP A 274 17.36 1.22 6.81
C ASP A 274 16.63 1.60 8.12
N GLU A 275 17.34 1.73 9.24
CA GLU A 275 16.77 2.16 10.53
C GLU A 275 16.97 3.67 10.78
N PRO A 276 15.90 4.45 11.01
CA PRO A 276 16.03 5.88 11.30
C PRO A 276 16.59 6.12 12.70
N LEU A 277 17.58 7.02 12.80
CA LEU A 277 18.13 7.48 14.07
C LEU A 277 17.32 8.66 14.63
N ARG A 278 17.33 8.82 15.96
CA ARG A 278 16.61 9.91 16.61
C ARG A 278 17.32 11.26 16.43
N HIS A 279 16.62 12.21 15.81
CA HIS A 279 17.11 13.58 15.62
C HIS A 279 17.05 14.37 16.94
N VAL A 280 18.19 14.85 17.43
CA VAL A 280 18.31 15.63 18.68
C VAL A 280 18.55 17.11 18.44
N ASN A 281 18.30 17.91 19.48
CA ASN A 281 18.32 19.38 19.39
C ASN A 281 19.73 19.98 19.33
N THR A 282 20.70 19.35 20.01
CA THR A 282 22.04 19.91 20.18
C THR A 282 23.12 18.85 19.99
N LEU A 283 24.32 19.29 19.63
CA LEU A 283 25.51 18.44 19.50
C LEU A 283 25.83 17.66 20.79
N ALA A 284 25.54 18.22 21.96
CA ALA A 284 25.83 17.59 23.24
C ALA A 284 24.90 16.40 23.54
N ASP A 285 23.75 16.32 22.87
CA ASP A 285 22.75 15.25 23.04
C ASP A 285 23.01 14.05 22.13
N VAL A 286 24.00 14.15 21.23
CA VAL A 286 24.39 13.06 20.31
C VAL A 286 24.98 11.90 21.12
N ALA A 287 24.40 10.73 20.94
CA ALA A 287 24.76 9.46 21.57
C ALA A 287 24.40 8.32 20.60
N PRO A 288 24.77 7.06 20.86
CA PRO A 288 24.39 5.93 20.00
C PRO A 288 22.88 5.90 19.74
N GLY A 289 22.51 5.72 18.47
CA GLY A 289 21.12 5.78 17.99
C GLY A 289 20.54 7.19 17.83
N LYS A 290 21.37 8.24 17.94
CA LYS A 290 20.95 9.65 17.86
C LYS A 290 21.89 10.46 16.98
N TRP A 291 21.33 11.49 16.37
CA TRP A 291 22.08 12.36 15.45
C TRP A 291 21.62 13.82 15.55
N PHE A 292 22.48 14.73 15.12
CA PHE A 292 22.23 16.17 15.13
C PHE A 292 22.63 16.78 13.80
N PHE A 293 21.72 17.56 13.19
CA PHE A 293 22.07 18.41 12.06
C PHE A 293 22.41 19.83 12.54
N ASN A 294 23.68 20.21 12.39
CA ASN A 294 24.14 21.58 12.48
C ASN A 294 23.95 22.31 11.13
N TYR A 295 22.74 22.79 10.89
CA TYR A 295 22.37 23.53 9.67
C TYR A 295 23.24 24.78 9.44
N ASP A 296 23.68 25.48 10.50
CA ASP A 296 24.53 26.68 10.37
C ASP A 296 25.91 26.38 9.75
N ASN A 297 26.36 25.12 9.83
CA ASN A 297 27.68 24.71 9.37
C ASN A 297 27.62 23.58 8.34
N ASP A 298 26.43 23.25 7.83
CA ASP A 298 26.19 22.19 6.86
C ASP A 298 26.78 20.83 7.29
N ARG A 299 26.58 20.44 8.55
CA ARG A 299 27.15 19.22 9.14
C ARG A 299 26.13 18.35 9.87
N ILE A 300 26.10 17.07 9.52
CA ILE A 300 25.39 16.03 10.26
C ILE A 300 26.37 15.33 11.20
N TYR A 301 26.04 15.24 12.49
CA TYR A 301 26.84 14.56 13.52
C TYR A 301 26.10 13.34 14.08
N PHE A 302 26.82 12.25 14.32
CA PHE A 302 26.30 11.02 14.95
C PHE A 302 27.40 10.27 15.72
N ALA A 303 27.01 9.35 16.61
CA ALA A 303 27.95 8.63 17.47
C ALA A 303 28.29 7.21 16.98
N ASP A 304 27.36 6.57 16.26
CA ASP A 304 27.49 5.20 15.79
C ASP A 304 28.62 5.05 14.76
N ASP A 305 29.36 3.93 14.79
CA ASP A 305 30.48 3.69 13.86
C ASP A 305 29.93 3.35 12.47
N PRO A 306 30.20 4.15 11.42
CA PRO A 306 29.67 3.90 10.08
C PRO A 306 30.37 2.73 9.36
N THR A 307 31.42 2.14 9.95
CA THR A 307 32.21 1.10 9.29
C THR A 307 31.40 -0.17 9.04
N GLY A 308 31.19 -0.50 7.77
CA GLY A 308 30.45 -1.71 7.36
C GLY A 308 28.93 -1.53 7.35
N HIS A 309 28.45 -0.32 7.60
CA HIS A 309 27.03 0.05 7.60
C HIS A 309 26.71 0.91 6.37
N THR A 310 25.46 0.83 5.91
CA THR A 310 24.92 1.79 4.94
C THR A 310 24.36 2.97 5.71
N VAL A 311 24.92 4.16 5.49
CA VAL A 311 24.46 5.40 6.11
C VAL A 311 23.85 6.30 5.05
N GLU A 312 22.62 6.75 5.26
CA GLU A 312 21.87 7.55 4.30
C GLU A 312 21.18 8.72 4.98
N THR A 313 20.94 9.80 4.24
CA THR A 313 20.09 10.89 4.71
C THR A 313 19.07 11.29 3.65
N SER A 314 17.83 11.53 4.07
CA SER A 314 16.76 11.99 3.19
C SER A 314 17.08 13.41 2.68
N VAL A 315 16.88 13.63 1.38
CA VAL A 315 17.18 14.91 0.70
C VAL A 315 16.12 15.35 -0.30
N THR A 316 15.28 14.42 -0.77
CA THR A 316 14.23 14.67 -1.77
C THR A 316 12.88 14.71 -1.07
N TYR A 317 12.06 15.73 -1.36
CA TYR A 317 10.79 15.96 -0.66
C TYR A 317 9.71 14.95 -1.01
N PHE A 318 9.49 14.68 -2.31
CA PHE A 318 8.36 13.86 -2.77
C PHE A 318 8.78 12.82 -3.79
N ALA A 319 8.11 11.67 -3.76
CA ALA A 319 8.21 10.66 -4.82
C ALA A 319 7.34 11.05 -6.00
N PHE A 320 6.07 11.36 -5.72
CA PHE A 320 5.08 11.80 -6.69
C PHE A 320 4.37 13.06 -6.19
N THR A 321 4.43 14.11 -6.99
CA THR A 321 3.83 15.42 -6.70
C THR A 321 3.24 16.03 -7.98
N ASN A 322 2.69 17.24 -7.93
CA ASN A 322 1.87 17.93 -8.94
C ASN A 322 0.33 17.67 -8.83
N SER A 323 -0.44 18.27 -9.75
CA SER A 323 -1.92 18.29 -9.79
C SER A 323 -2.52 17.53 -10.98
N ALA A 324 -1.74 16.67 -11.64
CA ALA A 324 -2.26 15.83 -12.72
C ALA A 324 -3.39 14.92 -12.25
N SER A 325 -4.38 14.66 -13.09
CA SER A 325 -5.51 13.77 -12.78
C SER A 325 -5.33 12.38 -13.39
N SER A 326 -6.05 11.39 -12.87
CA SER A 326 -6.10 10.03 -13.44
C SER A 326 -4.73 9.31 -13.45
N VAL A 327 -3.92 9.53 -12.42
CA VAL A 327 -2.59 8.91 -12.31
C VAL A 327 -2.71 7.55 -11.61
N THR A 328 -2.01 6.54 -12.12
CA THR A 328 -1.91 5.21 -11.49
C THR A 328 -0.49 4.98 -10.98
N ILE A 329 -0.36 4.56 -9.73
CA ILE A 329 0.92 4.25 -9.06
C ILE A 329 0.78 2.86 -8.43
N GLN A 330 1.57 1.90 -8.94
CA GLN A 330 1.42 0.50 -8.60
C GLN A 330 2.75 -0.23 -8.39
N ASN A 331 2.75 -1.17 -7.44
CA ASN A 331 3.83 -2.14 -7.21
C ASN A 331 5.21 -1.52 -6.97
N LEU A 332 5.27 -0.43 -6.21
CA LEU A 332 6.52 0.25 -5.84
C LEU A 332 6.78 0.15 -4.35
N VAL A 333 8.07 0.09 -3.98
CA VAL A 333 8.52 0.52 -2.65
C VAL A 333 8.86 2.01 -2.74
N ILE A 334 8.28 2.83 -1.86
CA ILE A 334 8.45 4.29 -1.83
C ILE A 334 8.96 4.69 -0.45
N GLU A 335 10.23 5.09 -0.37
CA GLU A 335 10.90 5.24 0.92
C GLU A 335 11.85 6.44 1.07
N LYS A 336 12.04 6.85 2.32
CA LYS A 336 13.07 7.80 2.76
C LYS A 336 13.00 9.16 2.06
N PHE A 337 11.80 9.59 1.69
CA PHE A 337 11.55 10.95 1.26
C PHE A 337 11.51 11.87 2.48
N ALA A 338 12.16 13.01 2.36
CA ALA A 338 12.10 14.11 3.30
C ALA A 338 10.76 14.84 3.16
N SER A 339 9.64 14.12 3.08
CA SER A 339 8.33 14.73 2.91
C SER A 339 8.01 15.61 4.11
N MET A 340 7.51 16.81 3.84
CA MET A 340 7.30 17.77 4.89
C MET A 340 6.09 17.37 5.77
N VAL A 341 6.04 17.82 7.03
CA VAL A 341 4.86 17.57 7.88
C VAL A 341 3.60 18.15 7.20
N MET A 342 2.51 17.39 7.23
CA MET A 342 1.24 17.55 6.53
C MET A 342 1.29 17.28 5.02
N MET A 343 2.42 16.81 4.50
CA MET A 343 2.61 16.52 3.08
C MET A 343 2.94 15.03 2.88
N GLY A 344 2.22 14.38 1.96
CA GLY A 344 2.45 13.01 1.50
C GLY A 344 3.69 12.87 0.62
N ALA A 345 4.52 11.85 0.84
CA ALA A 345 5.54 11.45 -0.14
C ALA A 345 4.91 11.11 -1.51
N VAL A 346 3.67 10.63 -1.48
CA VAL A 346 2.79 10.45 -2.65
C VAL A 346 1.60 11.41 -2.58
N GLY A 347 1.43 12.27 -3.59
CA GLY A 347 0.18 12.97 -3.91
C GLY A 347 -0.07 14.35 -3.24
N SER A 348 0.81 14.79 -2.35
CA SER A 348 0.76 16.06 -1.57
C SER A 348 0.02 17.25 -2.19
N THR A 349 0.34 17.61 -3.45
CA THR A 349 -0.07 18.87 -4.08
C THR A 349 -1.39 18.80 -4.84
N GLY A 350 -2.07 17.66 -4.83
CA GLY A 350 -3.48 17.59 -5.18
C GLY A 350 -3.81 17.34 -6.65
N GLY A 351 -3.57 16.11 -7.10
CA GLY A 351 -4.25 15.53 -8.27
C GLY A 351 -5.51 14.76 -7.87
N GLU A 352 -6.51 14.76 -8.74
CA GLU A 352 -7.77 14.02 -8.56
C GLU A 352 -7.76 12.68 -9.30
N ASN A 353 -8.60 11.74 -8.87
CA ASN A 353 -8.78 10.44 -9.51
C ASN A 353 -7.47 9.63 -9.58
N TRP A 354 -6.69 9.61 -8.50
CA TRP A 354 -5.47 8.78 -8.45
C TRP A 354 -5.81 7.37 -8.00
N LEU A 355 -5.17 6.38 -8.61
CA LEU A 355 -5.13 5.00 -8.11
C LEU A 355 -3.75 4.74 -7.51
N VAL A 356 -3.68 4.56 -6.19
CA VAL A 356 -2.47 4.14 -5.47
C VAL A 356 -2.72 2.74 -4.95
N GLU A 357 -2.08 1.74 -5.58
CA GLU A 357 -2.40 0.33 -5.34
C GLU A 357 -1.17 -0.58 -5.24
N GLY A 358 -1.15 -1.50 -4.28
CA GLY A 358 -0.11 -2.53 -4.23
C GLY A 358 1.28 -2.02 -3.87
N ASN A 359 1.39 -0.85 -3.25
CA ASN A 359 2.68 -0.24 -2.91
C ASN A 359 3.07 -0.50 -1.46
N GLU A 360 4.37 -0.52 -1.20
CA GLU A 360 4.93 -0.37 0.15
C GLU A 360 5.42 1.08 0.31
N VAL A 361 4.87 1.82 1.27
CA VAL A 361 5.18 3.24 1.50
C VAL A 361 5.69 3.41 2.92
N ARG A 362 7.01 3.60 3.05
CA ARG A 362 7.69 3.50 4.35
C ARG A 362 8.77 4.53 4.58
N LEU A 363 9.07 4.82 5.84
CA LEU A 363 10.21 5.67 6.22
C LEU A 363 10.19 7.05 5.57
N ASN A 364 9.04 7.55 5.12
CA ASN A 364 8.93 8.92 4.64
C ASN A 364 8.63 9.83 5.82
N HIS A 365 9.24 11.00 5.89
CA HIS A 365 9.20 11.83 7.10
C HIS A 365 7.79 12.36 7.44
N GLY A 366 7.07 12.88 6.45
CA GLY A 366 5.73 13.42 6.60
C GLY A 366 4.66 12.34 6.55
N VAL A 367 3.61 12.60 5.78
CA VAL A 367 2.57 11.60 5.48
C VAL A 367 3.11 10.62 4.44
N GLY A 368 2.70 9.35 4.50
CA GLY A 368 2.99 8.37 3.44
C GLY A 368 2.26 8.73 2.14
N VAL A 369 0.93 8.60 2.16
CA VAL A 369 0.05 8.83 1.01
C VAL A 369 -1.00 9.91 1.30
N PHE A 370 -1.07 10.93 0.47
CA PHE A 370 -2.06 12.00 0.58
C PHE A 370 -2.75 12.24 -0.77
N VAL A 371 -4.07 12.09 -0.86
CA VAL A 371 -4.82 12.15 -2.13
C VAL A 371 -5.91 13.23 -2.15
N ARG A 372 -6.57 13.45 -3.29
CA ARG A 372 -7.75 14.33 -3.45
C ARG A 372 -8.94 13.56 -4.01
N SER A 373 -9.96 14.29 -4.47
CA SER A 373 -11.26 13.76 -4.87
C SER A 373 -11.16 12.61 -5.86
N GLU A 374 -12.11 11.70 -5.79
CA GLU A 374 -12.27 10.53 -6.67
C GLU A 374 -11.08 9.54 -6.61
N SER A 375 -10.15 9.70 -5.68
CA SER A 375 -8.97 8.84 -5.59
C SER A 375 -9.24 7.57 -4.80
N ILE A 376 -8.56 6.50 -5.20
CA ILE A 376 -8.60 5.18 -4.56
C ILE A 376 -7.19 4.85 -4.07
N VAL A 377 -7.08 4.61 -2.77
CA VAL A 377 -5.85 4.10 -2.13
C VAL A 377 -6.19 2.72 -1.59
N ARG A 378 -5.70 1.68 -2.26
CA ARG A 378 -6.06 0.31 -1.87
C ARG A 378 -4.93 -0.69 -1.91
N ASN A 379 -5.03 -1.73 -1.09
CA ASN A 379 -4.06 -2.83 -1.11
C ASN A 379 -2.60 -2.32 -0.95
N ASN A 380 -2.34 -1.33 -0.10
CA ASN A 380 -0.98 -0.85 0.16
C ASN A 380 -0.52 -1.26 1.56
N TYR A 381 0.80 -1.39 1.73
CA TYR A 381 1.45 -1.46 3.03
C TYR A 381 2.07 -0.10 3.37
N ILE A 382 1.45 0.65 4.28
CA ILE A 382 1.79 2.05 4.57
C ILE A 382 2.24 2.16 6.01
N HIS A 383 3.55 2.11 6.24
CA HIS A 383 4.08 1.88 7.58
C HIS A 383 5.34 2.68 7.88
N HIS A 384 5.59 2.93 9.17
CA HIS A 384 6.79 3.64 9.62
C HIS A 384 7.05 4.95 8.87
N ASN A 385 6.00 5.71 8.53
CA ASN A 385 6.15 7.10 8.10
C ASN A 385 6.22 8.02 9.33
N GLY A 386 6.89 9.16 9.23
CA GLY A 386 7.29 9.97 10.38
C GLY A 386 6.14 10.77 11.00
N GLN A 387 5.03 11.00 10.28
CA GLN A 387 3.82 11.64 10.80
C GLN A 387 2.57 10.75 10.74
N MET A 388 2.13 10.39 9.53
CA MET A 388 0.91 9.60 9.32
C MET A 388 1.09 8.63 8.18
N GLY A 389 0.32 7.54 8.19
CA GLY A 389 0.23 6.66 7.04
C GLY A 389 -0.48 7.34 5.87
N VAL A 390 -1.74 7.71 6.09
CA VAL A 390 -2.59 8.26 5.03
C VAL A 390 -3.33 9.54 5.43
N GLY A 391 -3.69 10.35 4.45
CA GLY A 391 -4.60 11.46 4.68
C GLY A 391 -5.30 11.97 3.42
N THR A 392 -6.32 12.77 3.63
CA THR A 392 -6.96 13.57 2.59
C THR A 392 -7.56 14.82 3.19
N GLY A 393 -7.59 15.89 2.41
CA GLY A 393 -8.27 17.12 2.78
C GLY A 393 -7.90 18.31 1.91
N THR A 394 -8.45 19.45 2.26
CA THR A 394 -8.31 20.70 1.51
C THR A 394 -8.41 21.91 2.46
N GLU A 395 -8.43 23.12 1.92
CA GLU A 395 -8.63 24.35 2.69
C GLU A 395 -10.11 24.61 2.99
N GLU A 396 -10.42 25.28 4.11
CA GLU A 396 -11.79 25.59 4.53
C GLU A 396 -12.60 26.27 3.40
N GLY A 397 -13.84 25.80 3.19
CA GLY A 397 -14.72 26.29 2.13
C GLY A 397 -14.69 25.46 0.84
N PHE A 398 -13.83 24.44 0.78
CA PHE A 398 -13.81 23.42 -0.27
C PHE A 398 -13.99 22.04 0.35
N TRP A 399 -14.35 21.05 -0.48
CA TRP A 399 -14.51 19.66 -0.08
C TRP A 399 -13.76 18.73 -1.02
N VAL A 400 -13.18 17.68 -0.43
CA VAL A 400 -12.67 16.52 -1.16
C VAL A 400 -13.76 15.46 -1.21
N THR A 401 -14.12 14.98 -2.41
CA THR A 401 -15.28 14.10 -2.60
C THR A 401 -14.90 12.68 -3.02
N ASN A 402 -15.68 11.70 -2.57
CA ASN A 402 -15.63 10.31 -3.08
C ASN A 402 -14.23 9.67 -3.06
N VAL A 403 -13.54 9.77 -1.92
CA VAL A 403 -12.25 9.11 -1.73
C VAL A 403 -12.45 7.76 -1.06
N LEU A 404 -11.78 6.73 -1.56
CA LEU A 404 -11.81 5.38 -1.02
C LEU A 404 -10.43 4.97 -0.48
N PHE A 405 -10.39 4.59 0.79
CA PHE A 405 -9.27 3.87 1.40
C PHE A 405 -9.70 2.43 1.68
N GLU A 406 -9.18 1.47 0.92
CA GLU A 406 -9.65 0.07 0.98
C GLU A 406 -8.52 -0.93 1.20
N ALA A 407 -8.69 -1.87 2.12
CA ALA A 407 -7.79 -3.03 2.26
C ALA A 407 -6.29 -2.70 2.38
N ASN A 408 -5.95 -1.55 2.97
CA ASN A 408 -4.56 -1.19 3.26
C ASN A 408 -4.15 -1.71 4.65
N GLU A 409 -2.88 -2.06 4.83
CA GLU A 409 -2.26 -2.13 6.14
C GLU A 409 -1.61 -0.76 6.45
N ILE A 410 -2.03 -0.13 7.55
CA ILE A 410 -1.56 1.19 7.98
C ILE A 410 -0.99 1.06 9.39
N SER A 411 0.33 0.98 9.50
CA SER A 411 0.94 0.56 10.77
C SER A 411 2.24 1.25 11.17
N TYR A 412 2.48 1.35 12.48
CA TYR A 412 3.73 1.90 13.03
C TYR A 412 4.10 3.31 12.55
N ASN A 413 3.13 4.09 12.07
CA ASN A 413 3.36 5.45 11.64
C ASN A 413 3.53 6.39 12.85
N ASN A 414 4.04 7.58 12.56
CA ASN A 414 4.49 8.62 13.48
C ASN A 414 5.82 8.32 14.22
N TYR A 415 6.81 7.75 13.53
CA TYR A 415 8.13 7.49 14.15
C TYR A 415 8.88 8.78 14.53
N ALA A 416 8.58 9.91 13.91
CA ALA A 416 9.22 11.19 14.22
C ALA A 416 8.66 11.83 15.49
N HIS A 417 7.60 11.26 16.08
CA HIS A 417 6.90 11.78 17.26
C HIS A 417 6.33 13.18 17.05
N ILE A 418 5.66 13.40 15.92
CA ILE A 418 4.70 14.50 15.77
C ILE A 418 3.63 14.34 16.86
N ASN A 419 3.21 15.45 17.45
CA ASN A 419 2.18 15.45 18.49
C ASN A 419 0.83 15.02 17.90
N PRO A 420 0.20 13.93 18.39
CA PRO A 420 -1.10 13.49 17.91
C PRO A 420 -2.22 14.53 18.13
N GLY A 421 -2.07 15.44 19.09
CA GLY A 421 -3.01 16.55 19.28
C GLY A 421 -2.93 17.63 18.20
N PHE A 422 -1.90 17.63 17.37
CA PHE A 422 -1.82 18.43 16.15
C PHE A 422 -2.42 17.63 14.97
N GLU A 423 -1.69 16.61 14.49
CA GLU A 423 -2.10 15.69 13.43
C GLU A 423 -1.04 14.60 13.24
N ALA A 424 -1.26 13.41 13.80
CA ALA A 424 -0.36 12.27 13.66
C ALA A 424 -1.09 10.94 13.90
N GLY A 425 -0.50 9.80 13.49
CA GLY A 425 -1.05 8.47 13.74
C GLY A 425 -1.27 7.64 12.48
N GLY A 426 -2.33 6.84 12.42
CA GLY A 426 -2.65 6.04 11.24
C GLY A 426 -3.16 6.90 10.10
N SER A 427 -4.19 7.71 10.37
CA SER A 427 -4.74 8.65 9.40
C SER A 427 -5.33 9.91 10.02
N LYS A 428 -5.47 10.94 9.18
CA LYS A 428 -6.40 12.06 9.40
C LYS A 428 -7.06 12.48 8.08
N PHE A 429 -8.35 12.75 8.15
CA PHE A 429 -9.18 13.17 7.02
C PHE A 429 -9.94 14.43 7.39
N SER A 430 -9.93 15.42 6.49
CA SER A 430 -10.56 16.71 6.74
C SER A 430 -11.31 17.24 5.54
N LEU A 431 -12.44 17.90 5.79
CA LEU A 431 -13.25 18.57 4.76
C LEU A 431 -13.63 17.60 3.63
N THR A 432 -14.16 16.43 3.99
CA THR A 432 -14.55 15.37 3.04
C THR A 432 -16.07 15.23 2.89
N ASP A 433 -16.52 14.81 1.70
CA ASP A 433 -17.90 14.38 1.45
C ASP A 433 -17.91 13.04 0.70
N GLY A 434 -18.50 12.00 1.30
CA GLY A 434 -18.52 10.66 0.69
C GLY A 434 -17.19 9.90 0.82
N LEU A 435 -16.46 10.10 1.93
CA LEU A 435 -15.26 9.31 2.24
C LEU A 435 -15.65 7.90 2.68
N GLU A 436 -15.02 6.90 2.09
CA GLU A 436 -15.16 5.50 2.46
C GLU A 436 -13.81 4.94 2.94
N VAL A 437 -13.83 4.30 4.12
CA VAL A 437 -12.66 3.66 4.73
C VAL A 437 -13.07 2.23 5.07
N ILE A 438 -12.66 1.28 4.22
CA ILE A 438 -13.22 -0.07 4.17
C ILE A 438 -12.14 -1.14 4.30
N GLY A 439 -12.31 -2.09 5.23
CA GLY A 439 -11.48 -3.30 5.29
C GLY A 439 -9.99 -3.08 5.58
N ASN A 440 -9.59 -1.93 6.11
CA ASN A 440 -8.19 -1.63 6.39
C ASN A 440 -7.73 -2.28 7.71
N TYR A 441 -6.46 -2.67 7.79
CA TYR A 441 -5.81 -3.11 9.01
C TYR A 441 -4.93 -1.99 9.56
N VAL A 442 -5.39 -1.30 10.61
CA VAL A 442 -4.78 -0.07 11.14
C VAL A 442 -4.25 -0.30 12.55
N HIS A 443 -2.93 -0.36 12.72
CA HIS A 443 -2.39 -0.77 14.01
C HIS A 443 -1.04 -0.20 14.41
N HIS A 444 -0.79 -0.19 15.73
CA HIS A 444 0.51 0.19 16.30
C HIS A 444 1.02 1.57 15.90
N ASN A 445 0.12 2.47 15.45
CA ASN A 445 0.48 3.84 15.14
C ASN A 445 0.63 4.66 16.44
N ILE A 446 1.58 5.60 16.46
CA ILE A 446 1.77 6.54 17.57
C ILE A 446 0.78 7.69 17.36
N GLY A 447 -0.47 7.50 17.78
CA GLY A 447 -1.58 8.44 17.60
C GLY A 447 -2.91 7.69 17.43
N PRO A 448 -3.98 8.39 16.98
CA PRO A 448 -5.22 7.74 16.60
C PRO A 448 -5.02 6.77 15.42
N GLY A 449 -5.87 5.74 15.34
CA GLY A 449 -5.91 4.83 14.19
C GLY A 449 -6.53 5.51 12.96
N LEU A 450 -7.84 5.76 13.01
CA LEU A 450 -8.60 6.42 11.95
C LEU A 450 -9.25 7.70 12.48
N TRP A 451 -9.01 8.83 11.84
CA TRP A 451 -9.49 10.13 12.33
C TRP A 451 -10.14 10.95 11.22
N THR A 452 -11.38 11.39 11.43
CA THR A 452 -12.02 12.49 10.69
C THR A 452 -12.09 13.71 11.60
N ASP A 453 -11.62 14.85 11.10
CA ASP A 453 -11.63 16.12 11.79
C ASP A 453 -11.97 17.24 10.81
N ILE A 454 -12.69 18.27 11.25
CA ILE A 454 -13.11 19.43 10.46
C ILE A 454 -14.08 19.04 9.32
N ASP A 455 -15.38 19.17 9.58
CA ASP A 455 -16.48 19.21 8.59
C ASP A 455 -16.45 18.09 7.53
N ASN A 456 -16.40 16.84 8.01
CA ASN A 456 -16.55 15.66 7.18
C ASN A 456 -18.03 15.22 7.17
N THR A 457 -18.58 14.86 6.01
CA THR A 457 -19.99 14.45 5.85
C THR A 457 -20.09 13.19 4.98
N ASN A 458 -21.14 12.38 5.18
CA ASN A 458 -21.38 11.13 4.44
C ASN A 458 -20.21 10.14 4.54
N ILE A 459 -19.72 9.90 5.75
CA ILE A 459 -18.55 9.06 6.01
C ILE A 459 -18.95 7.62 6.28
N LEU A 460 -18.25 6.66 5.66
CA LEU A 460 -18.39 5.24 5.94
C LEU A 460 -17.08 4.65 6.49
N TYR A 461 -17.13 4.15 7.73
CA TYR A 461 -16.12 3.26 8.29
C TYR A 461 -16.69 1.84 8.36
N GLU A 462 -16.20 0.92 7.53
CA GLU A 462 -16.72 -0.45 7.47
C GLU A 462 -15.64 -1.53 7.45
N GLY A 463 -15.82 -2.60 8.24
CA GLY A 463 -15.00 -3.81 8.13
C GLY A 463 -13.53 -3.66 8.54
N ASN A 464 -13.13 -2.53 9.12
CA ASN A 464 -11.73 -2.26 9.46
C ASN A 464 -11.31 -3.00 10.74
N TRP A 465 -10.05 -3.42 10.81
CA TRP A 465 -9.40 -3.92 12.01
C TRP A 465 -8.50 -2.82 12.58
N VAL A 466 -8.88 -2.23 13.72
CA VAL A 466 -8.19 -1.04 14.26
C VAL A 466 -7.65 -1.33 15.65
N TRP A 467 -6.37 -1.71 15.73
CA TRP A 467 -5.81 -2.36 16.92
C TRP A 467 -4.53 -1.71 17.44
N TRP A 468 -4.33 -1.67 18.76
CA TRP A 468 -3.04 -1.27 19.38
C TRP A 468 -2.50 0.11 18.96
N ASN A 469 -3.34 1.02 18.51
CA ASN A 469 -2.92 2.41 18.29
C ASN A 469 -2.75 3.09 19.65
N GLN A 470 -1.76 3.98 19.77
CA GLN A 470 -1.40 4.60 21.05
C GLN A 470 -2.55 5.43 21.63
N ASN A 471 -3.39 6.02 20.79
CA ASN A 471 -4.55 6.81 21.21
C ASN A 471 -5.85 6.12 20.78
N GLU A 472 -6.87 6.87 20.34
CA GLU A 472 -8.16 6.32 19.97
C GLU A 472 -8.10 5.42 18.73
N GLY A 473 -8.96 4.40 18.66
CA GLY A 473 -9.10 3.57 17.46
C GLY A 473 -9.71 4.35 16.30
N ILE A 474 -10.95 4.81 16.46
CA ILE A 474 -11.68 5.60 15.46
C ILE A 474 -12.16 6.90 16.11
N VAL A 475 -11.87 8.04 15.48
CA VAL A 475 -12.24 9.39 15.91
C VAL A 475 -13.06 10.06 14.81
N HIS A 476 -14.24 10.57 15.18
CA HIS A 476 -15.07 11.40 14.33
C HIS A 476 -15.35 12.73 15.03
N GLU A 477 -14.58 13.75 14.67
CA GLU A 477 -14.45 15.02 15.36
C GLU A 477 -15.03 16.16 14.52
N ILE A 478 -15.81 17.06 15.15
CA ILE A 478 -16.39 18.26 14.53
C ILE A 478 -16.94 18.04 13.10
N SER A 479 -17.62 16.91 12.94
CA SER A 479 -18.08 16.38 11.64
C SER A 479 -19.53 15.90 11.73
N HIS A 480 -20.10 15.46 10.60
CA HIS A 480 -21.51 15.13 10.42
C HIS A 480 -21.71 13.79 9.68
N ASP A 481 -22.92 13.23 9.76
CA ASP A 481 -23.40 12.10 8.95
C ASP A 481 -22.40 10.96 8.72
N VAL A 482 -22.14 10.16 9.77
CA VAL A 482 -21.24 9.01 9.74
C VAL A 482 -21.95 7.68 9.97
N VAL A 483 -21.52 6.65 9.25
CA VAL A 483 -21.85 5.24 9.50
C VAL A 483 -20.57 4.50 9.92
N ILE A 484 -20.59 3.94 11.13
CA ILE A 484 -19.51 3.09 11.64
C ILE A 484 -20.11 1.70 11.89
N ARG A 485 -19.75 0.71 11.08
CA ARG A 485 -20.32 -0.64 11.18
C ARG A 485 -19.28 -1.73 10.90
N ASN A 486 -19.46 -2.91 11.51
CA ASN A 486 -18.65 -4.10 11.23
C ASN A 486 -17.13 -3.94 11.43
N ASN A 487 -16.68 -2.92 12.18
CA ASN A 487 -15.26 -2.74 12.51
C ASN A 487 -14.88 -3.54 13.76
N ASP A 488 -13.68 -4.09 13.79
CA ASP A 488 -13.09 -4.73 14.98
C ASP A 488 -12.07 -3.77 15.62
N VAL A 489 -12.43 -3.16 16.75
CA VAL A 489 -11.64 -2.10 17.40
C VAL A 489 -11.20 -2.55 18.80
N ARG A 490 -9.89 -2.75 19.01
CA ARG A 490 -9.37 -3.35 20.26
C ARG A 490 -8.03 -2.76 20.68
N TYR A 491 -7.81 -2.70 22.00
CA TYR A 491 -6.50 -2.39 22.59
C TYR A 491 -5.90 -1.03 22.19
N ASN A 492 -6.72 -0.09 21.75
CA ASN A 492 -6.30 1.29 21.50
C ASN A 492 -6.41 2.11 22.80
N GLY A 493 -5.47 3.02 23.04
CA GLY A 493 -5.51 4.01 24.14
C GLY A 493 -4.52 3.80 25.27
#